data_AF-A0A937VP10-F1
#
_entry.id   AF-A0A937VP10-F1
#
_cell.length_a   1.000
_cell.length_b   1.000
_cell.length_c   1.000
_cell.angle_alpha   90.00
_cell.angle_beta   90.00
_cell.angle_gamma   90.00
#
_symmetry.space_group_name_H-M   'P 1'
#
loop_
_entity.id
_entity.type
_entity.pdbx_description
1 polymer ?
#
loop_
_entity_poly.entity_id
_entity_poly.type
_entity_poly.pdbx_seq_one_letter_code
_entity_poly.pdbx_strand_id
1 'polypeptide(L)'
;MKKPLIITLIVIAVLVATHFGTVLWLRDPDVNLRLDFDRIRGEPLRFGKGFLWGTATAAHQVEGNCTNNNWFQFESAVDENSKPRILNNQKAGIACDHWNRYKEDIQLMKALSLNSYRFSVEWSKIEPKPGQFDEAALDHYEQVVDELLANGIEPVVTLHHFTDPIWFTEQGAFLQDDSPDIFVRFVERVVQRLGPKVKLWCTINEPSIYAILGYF
;
A
#
# COMPACT_ATOMS: atom_id res chain seq x y z
N MET A 1 35.55 37.78 41.59
CA MET A 1 34.49 37.41 40.62
C MET A 1 34.96 36.97 39.22
N LYS A 2 36.26 36.99 38.86
CA LYS A 2 36.72 36.68 37.48
C LYS A 2 37.05 35.20 37.18
N LYS A 3 37.47 34.42 38.19
CA LYS A 3 37.82 32.99 38.02
C LYS A 3 36.68 32.07 37.53
N PRO A 4 35.42 32.17 38.03
CA PRO A 4 34.36 31.27 37.57
C PRO A 4 33.97 31.53 36.11
N LEU A 5 33.98 32.80 35.66
CA LEU A 5 33.69 33.15 34.27
C LEU A 5 34.73 32.57 33.29
N ILE A 6 36.01 32.60 33.67
CA ILE A 6 37.10 32.02 32.85
C ILE A 6 36.93 30.49 32.73
N ILE A 7 36.58 29.81 33.83
CA ILE A 7 36.34 28.36 33.81
C ILE A 7 35.15 28.02 32.92
N THR A 8 34.04 28.76 33.03
CA THR A 8 32.85 28.55 32.18
C THR A 8 33.17 28.75 30.70
N LEU A 9 33.93 29.78 30.35
CA LEU A 9 34.34 30.03 28.96
C LEU A 9 35.24 28.92 28.41
N ILE A 10 36.15 28.37 29.22
CA ILE A 10 36.99 27.24 28.84
C ILE A 10 36.14 25.98 28.58
N VAL A 11 35.18 25.69 29.46
CA VAL A 11 34.28 24.53 29.28
C VAL A 11 33.45 24.67 28.01
N ILE A 12 32.88 25.86 27.75
CA ILE A 12 32.11 26.12 26.52
C ILE A 12 33.01 25.96 25.29
N ALA A 13 34.23 26.52 25.31
CA ALA A 13 35.15 26.40 24.19
C ALA A 13 35.53 24.94 23.90
N VAL A 14 35.76 24.13 24.94
CA VAL A 14 36.00 22.69 24.79
C VAL A 14 34.79 21.99 24.19
N LEU A 15 33.57 22.23 24.70
CA LEU A 15 32.36 21.61 24.15
C LEU A 15 32.10 21.98 22.69
N VAL A 16 32.29 23.25 22.32
CA VAL A 16 32.16 23.71 20.93
C VAL A 16 33.23 23.07 20.05
N ALA A 17 34.49 23.03 20.50
CA ALA A 17 35.57 22.39 19.75
C ALA A 17 35.34 20.88 19.59
N THR A 18 34.85 20.19 20.62
CA THR A 18 34.49 18.78 20.53
C THR A 18 33.33 18.57 19.57
N HIS A 19 32.26 19.37 19.65
CA HIS A 19 31.12 19.25 18.73
C HIS A 19 31.54 19.47 17.26
N PHE A 20 32.25 20.55 16.96
CA PHE A 20 32.73 20.82 15.60
C PHE A 20 33.77 19.80 15.14
N GLY A 21 34.66 19.35 16.03
CA GLY A 21 35.63 18.29 15.74
C GLY A 21 34.94 16.97 15.40
N THR A 22 33.91 16.58 16.15
CA THR A 22 33.10 15.39 15.86
C THR A 22 32.30 15.55 14.57
N VAL A 23 31.68 16.71 14.33
CA VAL A 23 30.96 16.98 13.07
C VAL A 23 31.90 16.92 11.87
N LEU A 24 33.11 17.49 11.97
CA LEU A 24 34.10 17.44 10.89
C LEU A 24 34.71 16.06 10.71
N TRP A 25 34.91 15.29 11.79
CA TRP A 25 35.41 13.92 11.74
C TRP A 25 34.38 12.93 11.19
N LEU A 26 33.10 13.11 11.54
CA LEU A 26 31.98 12.34 10.99
C LEU A 26 31.57 12.82 9.59
N ARG A 27 31.91 14.04 9.22
CA ARG A 27 31.77 14.55 7.85
C ARG A 27 32.91 13.98 7.02
N ASP A 28 32.76 12.72 6.65
CA ASP A 28 33.58 12.13 5.61
C ASP A 28 33.19 12.79 4.26
N PRO A 29 34.10 13.60 3.66
CA PRO A 29 33.83 14.29 2.40
C PRO A 29 33.73 13.33 1.21
N ASP A 30 34.16 12.07 1.40
CA ASP A 30 34.13 10.98 0.44
C ASP A 30 32.97 10.00 0.69
N VAL A 31 32.02 10.31 1.60
CA VAL A 31 30.71 9.62 1.64
C VAL A 31 29.92 10.00 0.39
N ASN A 32 30.34 9.43 -0.72
CA ASN A 32 29.41 9.03 -1.74
C ASN A 32 28.51 7.98 -1.11
N LEU A 33 27.26 8.34 -0.78
CA LEU A 33 26.16 7.39 -0.55
C LEU A 33 25.87 6.50 -1.77
N ARG A 34 26.66 6.63 -2.84
CA ARG A 34 26.67 5.70 -3.96
C ARG A 34 27.23 4.39 -3.45
N LEU A 35 26.34 3.41 -3.34
CA LEU A 35 26.70 2.01 -3.14
C LEU A 35 27.81 1.64 -4.13
N ASP A 36 28.99 1.33 -3.61
CA ASP A 36 30.07 0.76 -4.39
C ASP A 36 29.70 -0.70 -4.67
N PHE A 37 28.99 -0.94 -5.76
CA PHE A 37 28.53 -2.27 -6.16
C PHE A 37 29.68 -3.23 -6.45
N ASP A 38 30.91 -2.75 -6.67
CA ASP A 38 32.09 -3.61 -6.82
C ASP A 38 32.65 -4.06 -5.47
N ARG A 39 32.50 -3.25 -4.41
CA ARG A 39 32.75 -3.65 -3.01
C ARG A 39 31.62 -4.46 -2.37
N ILE A 40 30.38 -4.31 -2.83
CA ILE A 40 29.18 -4.97 -2.24
C ILE A 40 28.88 -6.33 -2.90
N ARG A 41 29.70 -6.81 -3.85
CA ARG A 41 29.60 -8.18 -4.37
C ARG A 41 30.00 -9.20 -3.31
N GLY A 42 29.07 -9.49 -2.40
CA GLY A 42 29.10 -10.67 -1.54
C GLY A 42 28.81 -11.95 -2.32
N GLU A 43 28.79 -13.07 -1.61
CA GLU A 43 28.38 -14.37 -2.17
C GLU A 43 26.96 -14.28 -2.78
N PRO A 44 26.67 -15.01 -3.87
CA PRO A 44 25.35 -15.00 -4.49
C PRO A 44 24.27 -15.39 -3.48
N LEU A 45 23.33 -14.48 -3.22
CA LEU A 45 22.17 -14.76 -2.38
C LEU A 45 21.30 -15.82 -3.04
N ARG A 46 21.15 -16.97 -2.37
CA ARG A 46 20.29 -18.06 -2.83
C ARG A 46 18.98 -18.03 -2.05
N PHE A 47 17.88 -17.84 -2.77
CA PHE A 47 16.54 -17.93 -2.22
C PHE A 47 16.04 -19.38 -2.32
N GLY A 48 15.12 -19.77 -1.42
CA GLY A 48 14.51 -21.10 -1.46
C GLY A 48 13.80 -21.39 -2.78
N LYS A 49 13.72 -22.66 -3.20
CA LYS A 49 13.12 -23.06 -4.50
C LYS A 49 11.67 -22.61 -4.70
N GLY A 50 10.94 -22.34 -3.62
CA GLY A 50 9.55 -21.85 -3.64
C GLY A 50 9.41 -20.37 -3.30
N PHE A 51 10.49 -19.58 -3.37
CA PHE A 51 10.41 -18.15 -3.07
C PHE A 51 9.54 -17.44 -4.12
N LEU A 52 8.54 -16.69 -3.64
CA LEU A 52 7.64 -15.93 -4.50
C LEU A 52 8.26 -14.57 -4.82
N TRP A 53 8.60 -14.39 -6.10
CA TRP A 53 9.01 -13.13 -6.69
C TRP A 53 7.81 -12.52 -7.38
N GLY A 54 7.22 -11.52 -6.73
CA GLY A 54 5.99 -10.92 -7.22
C GLY A 54 6.01 -9.40 -7.23
N THR A 55 4.89 -8.86 -7.69
CA THR A 55 4.56 -7.44 -7.63
C THR A 55 3.23 -7.26 -6.90
N ALA A 56 2.89 -6.02 -6.52
CA ALA A 56 1.67 -5.72 -5.80
C ALA A 56 0.95 -4.46 -6.31
N THR A 57 -0.38 -4.46 -6.24
CA THR A 57 -1.24 -3.29 -6.53
C THR A 57 -2.41 -3.20 -5.54
N ALA A 58 -3.12 -2.08 -5.58
CA ALA A 58 -4.43 -1.90 -4.94
C ALA A 58 -5.47 -1.50 -5.98
N ALA A 59 -6.71 -1.99 -5.83
CA ALA A 59 -7.79 -1.82 -6.79
C ALA A 59 -8.01 -0.35 -7.20
N HIS A 60 -8.27 0.55 -6.25
CA HIS A 60 -8.50 1.97 -6.53
C HIS A 60 -7.30 2.68 -7.19
N GLN A 61 -6.09 2.16 -7.02
CA GLN A 61 -4.88 2.75 -7.62
C GLN A 61 -4.69 2.36 -9.10
N VAL A 62 -5.23 1.23 -9.56
CA VAL A 62 -4.91 0.70 -10.90
C VAL A 62 -6.13 0.32 -11.74
N GLU A 63 -7.24 -0.12 -11.16
CA GLU A 63 -8.38 -0.67 -11.89
C GLU A 63 -9.11 0.38 -12.75
N GLY A 64 -9.27 1.57 -12.18
CA GLY A 64 -10.12 2.62 -12.74
C GLY A 64 -11.59 2.44 -12.38
N ASN A 65 -12.32 3.56 -12.48
CA ASN A 65 -13.76 3.68 -12.24
C ASN A 65 -14.23 3.14 -10.87
N CYS A 66 -13.39 3.21 -9.84
CA CYS A 66 -13.79 2.95 -8.45
C CYS A 66 -14.49 4.19 -7.87
N THR A 67 -15.75 4.44 -8.26
CA THR A 67 -16.46 5.71 -7.98
C THR A 67 -17.39 5.68 -6.76
N ASN A 68 -17.44 4.57 -6.02
CA ASN A 68 -18.40 4.36 -4.92
C ASN A 68 -17.72 4.10 -3.56
N ASN A 69 -16.52 4.66 -3.36
CA ASN A 69 -15.76 4.51 -2.11
C ASN A 69 -15.32 5.85 -1.52
N ASN A 70 -14.90 5.83 -0.25
CA ASN A 70 -14.45 7.00 0.49
C ASN A 70 -13.24 7.72 -0.15
N TRP A 71 -12.32 6.99 -0.80
CA TRP A 71 -11.19 7.58 -1.50
C TRP A 71 -11.61 8.40 -2.73
N PHE A 72 -12.62 7.95 -3.47
CA PHE A 72 -13.23 8.73 -4.56
C PHE A 72 -13.84 10.05 -4.08
N GLN A 73 -14.43 10.05 -2.88
CA GLN A 73 -14.90 11.29 -2.26
C GLN A 73 -13.72 12.17 -1.80
N PHE A 74 -12.72 11.55 -1.18
CA PHE A 74 -11.54 12.23 -0.64
C PHE A 74 -10.72 12.94 -1.73
N GLU A 75 -10.55 12.34 -2.91
CA GLU A 75 -9.80 12.96 -4.02
C GLU A 75 -10.47 14.23 -4.56
N SER A 76 -11.77 14.39 -4.35
CA SER A 76 -12.53 15.58 -4.74
C SER A 76 -12.71 16.57 -3.59
N ALA A 77 -12.24 16.24 -2.38
CA ALA A 77 -12.37 17.07 -1.20
C ALA A 77 -11.21 18.05 -1.04
N VAL A 78 -11.44 19.09 -0.23
CA VAL A 78 -10.46 20.10 0.14
C VAL A 78 -10.19 20.06 1.65
N ASP A 79 -9.03 20.59 2.05
CA ASP A 79 -8.66 20.85 3.44
C ASP A 79 -9.34 22.12 3.99
N GLU A 80 -9.08 22.44 5.26
CA GLU A 80 -9.60 23.62 5.95
C GLU A 80 -9.15 24.96 5.31
N ASN A 81 -8.12 24.94 4.48
CA ASN A 81 -7.60 26.09 3.74
C ASN A 81 -8.08 26.11 2.27
N SER A 82 -9.10 25.31 1.93
CA SER A 82 -9.61 25.15 0.57
C SER A 82 -8.58 24.62 -0.44
N LYS A 83 -7.53 23.93 0.02
CA LYS A 83 -6.57 23.26 -0.85
C LYS A 83 -7.00 21.84 -1.15
N PRO A 84 -6.80 21.33 -2.38
CA PRO A 84 -7.05 19.93 -2.70
C PRO A 84 -6.31 18.99 -1.75
N ARG A 85 -6.99 17.93 -1.30
CA ARG A 85 -6.37 16.91 -0.43
C ARG A 85 -5.37 16.03 -1.17
N ILE A 86 -5.53 15.89 -2.48
CA ILE A 86 -4.60 15.18 -3.35
C ILE A 86 -3.72 16.17 -4.09
N LEU A 87 -2.43 15.85 -4.17
CA LEU A 87 -1.43 16.66 -4.88
C LEU A 87 -1.91 16.98 -6.30
N ASN A 88 -1.80 18.26 -6.69
CA ASN A 88 -2.24 18.76 -8.00
C ASN A 88 -3.71 18.47 -8.34
N ASN A 89 -4.56 18.21 -7.34
CA ASN A 89 -5.97 17.85 -7.53
C ASN A 89 -6.14 16.63 -8.46
N GLN A 90 -5.20 15.68 -8.39
CA GLN A 90 -5.27 14.45 -9.17
C GLN A 90 -6.43 13.57 -8.69
N LYS A 91 -6.98 12.80 -9.62
CA LYS A 91 -8.06 11.84 -9.41
C LYS A 91 -7.64 10.49 -9.98
N ALA A 92 -8.07 9.41 -9.35
CA ALA A 92 -7.85 8.06 -9.83
C ALA A 92 -8.47 7.89 -11.23
N GLY A 93 -9.74 8.26 -11.42
CA GLY A 93 -10.41 8.23 -12.72
C GLY A 93 -10.29 6.86 -13.39
N ILE A 94 -9.69 6.79 -14.58
CA ILE A 94 -9.39 5.53 -15.27
C ILE A 94 -8.15 4.81 -14.73
N ALA A 95 -7.32 5.48 -13.92
CA ALA A 95 -6.06 4.96 -13.37
C ALA A 95 -5.16 4.34 -14.45
N CYS A 96 -4.76 3.08 -14.28
CA CYS A 96 -4.04 2.30 -15.28
C CYS A 96 -4.98 1.49 -16.20
N ASP A 97 -6.30 1.59 -15.99
CA ASP A 97 -7.34 0.84 -16.71
C ASP A 97 -7.17 -0.68 -16.55
N HIS A 98 -6.61 -1.12 -15.42
CA HIS A 98 -6.31 -2.53 -15.14
C HIS A 98 -7.57 -3.39 -15.17
N TRP A 99 -8.74 -2.85 -14.82
CA TRP A 99 -10.02 -3.57 -14.91
C TRP A 99 -10.27 -4.11 -16.32
N ASN A 100 -9.92 -3.35 -17.35
CA ASN A 100 -10.11 -3.75 -18.74
C ASN A 100 -8.86 -4.40 -19.35
N ARG A 101 -7.69 -4.17 -18.76
CA ARG A 101 -6.36 -4.54 -19.30
C ARG A 101 -5.62 -5.60 -18.50
N TYR A 102 -6.29 -6.25 -17.57
CA TYR A 102 -5.64 -7.19 -16.65
C TYR A 102 -4.92 -8.33 -17.38
N LYS A 103 -5.41 -8.76 -18.54
CA LYS A 103 -4.77 -9.81 -19.36
C LYS A 103 -3.41 -9.34 -19.89
N GLU A 104 -3.35 -8.13 -20.42
CA GLU A 104 -2.13 -7.50 -20.90
C GLU A 104 -1.13 -7.32 -19.76
N ASP A 105 -1.60 -6.82 -18.62
CA ASP A 105 -0.76 -6.63 -17.43
C ASP A 105 -0.20 -7.97 -16.90
N ILE A 106 -0.99 -9.04 -16.92
CA ILE A 106 -0.53 -10.39 -16.55
C ILE A 106 0.51 -10.92 -17.53
N GLN A 107 0.37 -10.65 -18.84
CA GLN A 107 1.42 -11.01 -19.81
C GLN A 107 2.71 -10.24 -19.55
N LEU A 108 2.64 -8.98 -19.11
CA LEU A 108 3.83 -8.22 -18.69
C LEU A 108 4.47 -8.83 -17.44
N MET A 109 3.69 -9.23 -16.44
CA MET A 109 4.22 -9.92 -15.25
C MET A 109 4.95 -11.21 -15.62
N LYS A 110 4.38 -11.99 -16.54
CA LYS A 110 5.00 -13.20 -17.07
C LYS A 110 6.29 -12.91 -17.84
N ALA A 111 6.31 -11.87 -18.67
CA ALA A 111 7.52 -11.45 -19.38
C ALA A 111 8.64 -11.01 -18.43
N LEU A 112 8.28 -10.43 -17.28
CA LEU A 112 9.20 -10.10 -16.18
C LEU A 112 9.61 -11.32 -15.35
N SER A 113 9.12 -12.52 -15.68
CA SER A 113 9.38 -13.78 -14.95
C SER A 113 8.95 -13.73 -13.49
N LEU A 114 7.88 -12.96 -13.18
CA LEU A 114 7.24 -12.99 -11.87
C LEU A 114 6.44 -14.28 -11.71
N ASN A 115 6.42 -14.82 -10.50
CA ASN A 115 5.67 -16.05 -10.16
C ASN A 115 4.56 -15.80 -9.13
N SER A 116 4.34 -14.55 -8.71
CA SER A 116 3.23 -14.17 -7.84
C SER A 116 2.74 -12.76 -8.14
N TYR A 117 1.45 -12.53 -7.89
CA TYR A 117 0.86 -11.21 -7.95
C TYR A 117 -0.07 -10.98 -6.76
N ARG A 118 0.21 -9.94 -5.99
CA ARG A 118 -0.65 -9.47 -4.92
C ARG A 118 -1.56 -8.35 -5.41
N PHE A 119 -2.86 -8.54 -5.36
CA PHE A 119 -3.83 -7.49 -5.71
C PHE A 119 -4.91 -7.42 -4.63
N SER A 120 -5.62 -6.28 -4.55
CA SER A 120 -6.82 -6.19 -3.73
C SER A 120 -8.07 -6.27 -4.57
N VAL A 121 -9.15 -6.77 -3.97
CA VAL A 121 -10.49 -6.58 -4.51
C VAL A 121 -11.05 -5.22 -4.07
N GLU A 122 -11.96 -4.63 -4.83
CA GLU A 122 -12.64 -3.38 -4.49
C GLU A 122 -13.99 -3.69 -3.83
N TRP A 123 -14.07 -3.48 -2.51
CA TRP A 123 -15.30 -3.72 -1.73
C TRP A 123 -16.48 -2.95 -2.32
N SER A 124 -16.31 -1.69 -2.73
CA SER A 124 -17.42 -0.89 -3.27
C SER A 124 -17.95 -1.35 -4.63
N LYS A 125 -17.15 -2.10 -5.41
CA LYS A 125 -17.59 -2.74 -6.66
C LYS A 125 -18.32 -4.04 -6.37
N ILE A 126 -17.82 -4.84 -5.41
CA ILE A 126 -18.40 -6.14 -5.06
C ILE A 126 -19.68 -5.99 -4.24
N GLU A 127 -19.74 -5.03 -3.31
CA GLU A 127 -20.90 -4.76 -2.46
C GLU A 127 -21.28 -3.26 -2.54
N PRO A 128 -21.87 -2.82 -3.66
CA PRO A 128 -22.19 -1.40 -3.88
C PRO A 128 -23.21 -0.82 -2.90
N LYS A 129 -24.02 -1.66 -2.25
CA LYS A 129 -24.99 -1.31 -1.21
C LYS A 129 -24.95 -2.36 -0.09
N PRO A 130 -25.37 -2.04 1.15
CA PRO A 130 -25.31 -3.00 2.26
C PRO A 130 -26.05 -4.30 1.92
N GLY A 131 -25.33 -5.42 1.93
CA GLY A 131 -25.87 -6.76 1.64
C GLY A 131 -26.22 -7.03 0.18
N GLN A 132 -25.95 -6.12 -0.75
CA GLN A 132 -26.21 -6.30 -2.18
C GLN A 132 -24.89 -6.53 -2.91
N PHE A 133 -24.68 -7.77 -3.35
CA PHE A 133 -23.46 -8.16 -4.04
C PHE A 133 -23.62 -8.09 -5.57
N ASP A 134 -22.62 -7.54 -6.24
CA ASP A 134 -22.51 -7.50 -7.70
C ASP A 134 -21.78 -8.77 -8.18
N GLU A 135 -22.54 -9.69 -8.77
CA GLU A 135 -22.00 -10.92 -9.32
C GLU A 135 -21.05 -10.69 -10.50
N ALA A 136 -21.24 -9.63 -11.29
CA ALA A 136 -20.35 -9.34 -12.41
C ALA A 136 -18.97 -8.88 -11.92
N ALA A 137 -18.91 -8.15 -10.80
CA ALA A 137 -17.64 -7.79 -10.16
C ALA A 137 -16.93 -9.04 -9.60
N LEU A 138 -17.67 -9.96 -8.97
CA LEU A 138 -17.12 -11.24 -8.51
C LEU A 138 -16.63 -12.11 -9.67
N ASP A 139 -17.38 -12.19 -10.77
CA ASP A 139 -16.98 -12.89 -11.99
C ASP A 139 -15.69 -12.30 -12.57
N HIS A 140 -15.55 -10.97 -12.58
CA HIS A 140 -14.33 -10.30 -13.03
C HIS A 140 -13.11 -10.72 -12.20
N TYR A 141 -13.20 -10.67 -10.87
CA TYR A 141 -12.08 -11.08 -10.01
C TYR A 141 -11.76 -12.57 -10.14
N GLU A 142 -12.75 -13.42 -10.35
CA GLU A 142 -12.53 -14.83 -10.66
C GLU A 142 -11.77 -15.00 -11.99
N GLN A 143 -12.12 -14.23 -13.01
CA GLN A 143 -11.40 -14.24 -14.30
C GLN A 143 -9.96 -13.73 -14.19
N VAL A 144 -9.70 -12.74 -13.32
CA VAL A 144 -8.33 -12.29 -13.01
C VAL A 144 -7.52 -13.41 -12.37
N VAL A 145 -8.11 -14.11 -11.38
CA VAL A 145 -7.48 -15.28 -10.74
C VAL A 145 -7.20 -16.39 -11.76
N ASP A 146 -8.17 -16.70 -12.62
CA ASP A 146 -8.01 -17.72 -13.66
C ASP A 146 -6.88 -17.38 -14.63
N GLU A 147 -6.80 -16.12 -15.06
CA GLU A 147 -5.74 -15.65 -15.97
C GLU A 147 -4.35 -15.72 -15.31
N LEU A 148 -4.24 -15.36 -14.02
CA LEU A 148 -2.99 -15.49 -13.26
C LEU A 148 -2.52 -16.95 -13.21
N LEU A 149 -3.42 -17.86 -12.82
CA LEU A 149 -3.13 -19.28 -12.70
C LEU A 149 -2.78 -19.91 -14.06
N ALA A 150 -3.49 -19.53 -15.12
CA ALA A 150 -3.20 -19.97 -16.49
C ALA A 150 -1.79 -19.54 -16.96
N ASN A 151 -1.25 -18.47 -16.39
CA ASN A 151 0.09 -17.97 -16.67
C ASN A 151 1.14 -18.42 -15.65
N GLY A 152 0.79 -19.29 -14.70
CA GLY A 152 1.71 -19.82 -13.69
C GLY A 152 2.09 -18.80 -12.61
N ILE A 153 1.23 -17.80 -12.37
CA ILE A 153 1.43 -16.74 -11.39
C ILE A 153 0.51 -17.02 -10.19
N GLU A 154 1.09 -17.14 -8.98
CA GLU A 154 0.33 -17.39 -7.76
C GLU A 154 -0.41 -16.12 -7.30
N PRO A 155 -1.76 -16.14 -7.24
CA PRO A 155 -2.56 -15.00 -6.78
C PRO A 155 -2.47 -14.86 -5.26
N VAL A 156 -2.24 -13.62 -4.80
CA VAL A 156 -2.32 -13.23 -3.39
C VAL A 156 -3.39 -12.15 -3.23
N VAL A 157 -4.55 -12.50 -2.70
CA VAL A 157 -5.70 -11.58 -2.65
C VAL A 157 -5.72 -10.80 -1.34
N THR A 158 -5.82 -9.48 -1.44
CA THR A 158 -6.02 -8.56 -0.33
C THR A 158 -7.48 -8.16 -0.23
N LEU A 159 -8.11 -8.40 0.92
CA LEU A 159 -9.56 -8.20 1.11
C LEU A 159 -9.92 -6.74 1.38
N HIS A 160 -9.08 -6.01 2.11
CA HIS A 160 -9.24 -4.57 2.37
C HIS A 160 -7.94 -3.82 2.10
N HIS A 161 -8.03 -2.78 1.28
CA HIS A 161 -6.88 -1.93 0.92
C HIS A 161 -7.29 -0.45 0.93
N PHE A 162 -7.60 0.04 2.14
CA PHE A 162 -7.93 1.43 2.49
C PHE A 162 -9.27 1.98 1.98
N THR A 163 -9.87 1.37 0.95
CA THR A 163 -11.12 1.83 0.36
C THR A 163 -12.33 1.18 1.02
N ASP A 164 -13.23 2.02 1.50
CA ASP A 164 -14.50 1.60 2.09
C ASP A 164 -15.65 2.02 1.19
N PRO A 165 -16.67 1.17 0.97
CA PRO A 165 -17.90 1.59 0.32
C PRO A 165 -18.49 2.81 1.04
N ILE A 166 -19.04 3.77 0.30
CA ILE A 166 -19.60 5.00 0.88
C ILE A 166 -20.64 4.67 1.96
N TRP A 167 -21.50 3.68 1.72
CA TRP A 167 -22.53 3.26 2.69
C TRP A 167 -21.93 2.75 4.01
N PHE A 168 -20.75 2.15 3.99
CA PHE A 168 -20.07 1.66 5.19
C PHE A 168 -19.42 2.83 5.93
N THR A 169 -18.81 3.76 5.20
CA THR A 169 -18.28 5.01 5.77
C THR A 169 -19.37 5.85 6.43
N GLU A 170 -20.53 5.99 5.79
CA GLU A 170 -21.69 6.73 6.33
C GLU A 170 -22.29 6.09 7.59
N GLN A 171 -22.12 4.78 7.77
CA GLN A 171 -22.50 4.07 9.00
C GLN A 171 -21.49 4.27 10.14
N GLY A 172 -20.34 4.91 9.87
CA GLY A 172 -19.28 5.15 10.83
C GLY A 172 -18.03 4.31 10.59
N ALA A 173 -17.96 3.52 9.51
CA ALA A 173 -16.86 2.63 9.17
C ALA A 173 -16.43 1.78 10.38
N PHE A 174 -15.13 1.45 10.50
CA PHE A 174 -14.59 0.62 11.58
C PHE A 174 -14.67 1.20 13.00
N LEU A 175 -15.37 2.33 13.22
CA LEU A 175 -15.64 2.85 14.56
C LEU A 175 -16.88 2.23 15.20
N GLN A 176 -17.71 1.50 14.45
CA GLN A 176 -18.90 0.84 15.00
C GLN A 176 -18.60 -0.57 15.51
N ASP A 177 -19.28 -0.98 16.58
CA ASP A 177 -19.11 -2.30 17.19
C ASP A 177 -19.47 -3.46 16.25
N ASP A 178 -20.40 -3.26 15.30
CA ASP A 178 -20.86 -4.25 14.32
C ASP A 178 -20.03 -4.28 13.01
N SER A 179 -19.04 -3.39 12.87
CA SER A 179 -18.16 -3.32 11.70
C SER A 179 -17.45 -4.63 11.37
N PRO A 180 -16.92 -5.39 12.36
CA PRO A 180 -16.28 -6.66 12.08
C PRO A 180 -17.24 -7.65 11.42
N ASP A 181 -18.51 -7.72 11.84
CA ASP A 181 -19.50 -8.63 11.28
C ASP A 181 -19.88 -8.25 9.84
N ILE A 182 -19.98 -6.94 9.58
CA ILE A 182 -20.20 -6.40 8.23
C ILE A 182 -19.03 -6.79 7.30
N PHE A 183 -17.79 -6.61 7.76
CA PHE A 183 -16.61 -6.99 6.98
C PHE A 183 -16.53 -8.50 6.78
N VAL A 184 -16.85 -9.32 7.80
CA VAL A 184 -16.88 -10.78 7.68
C VAL A 184 -17.88 -11.22 6.62
N ARG A 185 -19.09 -10.65 6.55
CA ARG A 185 -20.07 -10.95 5.48
C ARG A 185 -19.48 -10.74 4.08
N PHE A 186 -18.79 -9.62 3.88
CA PHE A 186 -18.10 -9.32 2.63
C PHE A 186 -16.99 -10.35 2.34
N VAL A 187 -16.14 -10.64 3.33
CA VAL A 187 -15.05 -11.61 3.22
C VAL A 187 -15.59 -13.01 2.88
N GLU A 188 -16.66 -13.46 3.54
CA GLU A 188 -17.30 -14.74 3.24
C GLU A 188 -17.76 -14.81 1.79
N ARG A 189 -18.36 -13.74 1.25
CA ARG A 189 -18.79 -13.72 -0.16
C ARG A 189 -17.60 -13.85 -1.11
N VAL A 190 -16.53 -13.10 -0.87
CA VAL A 190 -15.32 -13.13 -1.72
C VAL A 190 -14.61 -14.48 -1.61
N VAL A 191 -14.45 -15.03 -0.41
CA VAL A 191 -13.80 -16.32 -0.17
C VAL A 191 -14.62 -17.48 -0.72
N GLN A 192 -15.96 -17.45 -0.62
CA GLN A 192 -16.81 -18.45 -1.28
C GLN A 192 -16.57 -18.48 -2.79
N ARG A 193 -16.36 -17.32 -3.41
CA ARG A 193 -16.13 -17.22 -4.85
C ARG A 193 -14.72 -17.64 -5.26
N LEU A 194 -13.69 -17.07 -4.63
CA LEU A 194 -12.30 -17.19 -5.08
C LEU A 194 -11.50 -18.26 -4.32
N GLY A 195 -11.96 -18.66 -3.12
CA GLY A 195 -11.29 -19.62 -2.24
C GLY A 195 -10.99 -20.99 -2.84
N PRO A 196 -11.76 -21.53 -3.81
CA PRO A 196 -11.38 -22.75 -4.51
C PRO A 196 -10.05 -22.64 -5.29
N LYS A 197 -9.62 -21.41 -5.63
CA LYS A 197 -8.46 -21.12 -6.50
C LYS A 197 -7.35 -20.32 -5.80
N VAL A 198 -7.70 -19.51 -4.79
CA VAL A 198 -6.77 -18.63 -4.07
C VAL A 198 -6.37 -19.22 -2.72
N LYS A 199 -5.06 -19.36 -2.51
CA LYS A 199 -4.49 -19.95 -1.28
C LYS A 199 -3.89 -18.92 -0.32
N LEU A 200 -3.47 -17.77 -0.84
CA LEU A 200 -2.78 -16.74 -0.09
C LEU A 200 -3.66 -15.50 0.04
N TRP A 201 -3.91 -15.12 1.28
CA TRP A 201 -4.84 -14.05 1.63
C TRP A 201 -4.17 -13.02 2.54
N CYS A 202 -4.41 -11.75 2.25
CA CYS A 202 -4.13 -10.64 3.14
C CYS A 202 -5.48 -10.04 3.56
N THR A 203 -5.77 -10.01 4.85
CA THR A 203 -7.06 -9.49 5.33
C THR A 203 -7.15 -7.98 5.15
N ILE A 204 -6.24 -7.25 5.80
CA ILE A 204 -6.19 -5.79 5.75
C ILE A 204 -4.76 -5.36 5.43
N ASN A 205 -4.60 -4.55 4.38
CA ASN A 205 -3.32 -3.90 4.09
C ASN A 205 -3.04 -2.81 5.13
N GLU A 206 -1.85 -2.84 5.73
CA GLU A 206 -1.32 -1.78 6.60
C GLU A 206 -2.36 -1.21 7.60
N PRO A 207 -2.95 -2.04 8.48
CA PRO A 207 -4.03 -1.60 9.38
C PRO A 207 -3.59 -0.46 10.30
N SER A 208 -2.30 -0.39 10.66
CA SER A 208 -1.74 0.73 11.43
C SER A 208 -1.76 2.05 10.65
N ILE A 209 -1.41 2.04 9.37
CA ILE A 209 -1.43 3.24 8.52
C ILE A 209 -2.87 3.68 8.29
N TYR A 210 -3.76 2.73 7.99
CA TYR A 210 -5.19 3.02 7.84
C TYR A 210 -5.78 3.65 9.11
N ALA A 211 -5.50 3.08 10.29
CA ALA A 211 -6.00 3.62 11.54
C ALA A 211 -5.40 5.01 11.85
N ILE A 212 -4.08 5.16 11.77
CA ILE A 212 -3.40 6.40 12.16
C ILE A 212 -3.72 7.53 11.19
N LEU A 213 -3.60 7.33 9.88
CA LEU A 213 -3.79 8.41 8.91
C LEU A 213 -5.25 8.61 8.49
N GLY A 214 -6.13 7.66 8.80
CA GLY A 214 -7.56 7.74 8.50
C GLY A 214 -8.41 8.37 9.61
N TYR A 215 -7.97 8.26 10.88
CA TYR A 215 -8.80 8.62 12.04
C TYR A 215 -8.11 9.52 13.08
N PHE A 216 -6.78 9.64 13.08
CA PHE A 216 -6.01 10.41 14.07
C PHE A 216 -5.17 11.51 13.43
#